data_AF-A0A7H8SJH3-F1
#
_entry.id   AF-A0A7H8SJH3-F1
#
_cell.length_a   1.000
_cell.length_b   1.000
_cell.length_c   1.000
_cell.angle_alpha   90.00
_cell.angle_beta   90.00
_cell.angle_gamma   90.00
#
_symmetry.space_group_name_H-M   'P 1'
#
loop_
_entity.id
_entity.type
_entity.pdbx_description
1 polymer ?
#
loop_
_entity_poly.entity_id
_entity_poly.type
_entity_poly.pdbx_seq_one_letter_code
_entity_poly.pdbx_strand_id
1 'polypeptide(L)'
;MQQSLLALKDELKGENRSNYRDDLNRRIRAKQNEGKLNLEITIWGHSLDISDKDYILDLFGLNDDIDRNVRVTVYYFNKTAKFSLLNNLLAILGKDKVEQWMKNKWLCFKPNPEIKFFAQESPDVDQAS
;
A
#
# COMPACT_ATOMS: atom_id res chain seq x y z
N MET A 1 -22.14 11.13 -1.64
CA MET A 1 -21.25 10.16 -2.33
C MET A 1 -21.76 8.72 -2.23
N GLN A 2 -22.06 8.19 -1.02
CA GLN A 2 -22.56 6.81 -0.84
C GLN A 2 -23.92 6.53 -1.53
N GLN A 3 -24.87 7.47 -1.49
CA GLN A 3 -26.19 7.29 -2.12
C GLN A 3 -26.11 7.13 -3.66
N SER A 4 -25.18 7.83 -4.32
CA SER A 4 -25.01 7.73 -5.78
C SER A 4 -24.40 6.40 -6.23
N LEU A 5 -23.53 5.80 -5.43
CA LEU A 5 -22.94 4.48 -5.76
C LEU A 5 -23.97 3.35 -5.56
N LEU A 6 -24.81 3.48 -4.52
CA LEU A 6 -25.88 2.53 -4.25
C LEU A 6 -26.91 2.52 -5.39
N ALA A 7 -27.32 3.70 -5.86
CA ALA A 7 -28.22 3.85 -7.00
C ALA A 7 -27.68 3.18 -8.28
N LEU A 8 -26.40 3.41 -8.62
CA LEU A 8 -25.77 2.77 -9.79
C LEU A 8 -25.70 1.24 -9.68
N LYS A 9 -25.47 0.71 -8.47
CA LYS A 9 -25.43 -0.74 -8.24
C LYS A 9 -26.81 -1.38 -8.35
N ASP A 10 -27.85 -0.70 -7.90
CA ASP A 10 -29.22 -1.20 -8.01
C ASP A 10 -29.70 -1.16 -9.46
N GLU A 11 -29.31 -0.15 -10.24
CA GLU A 11 -29.57 -0.09 -11.69
C GLU A 11 -28.88 -1.21 -12.45
N LEU A 12 -27.62 -1.52 -12.12
CA LEU A 12 -26.87 -2.63 -12.71
C LEU A 12 -27.55 -4.01 -12.50
N LYS A 13 -28.22 -4.23 -11.36
CA LYS A 13 -28.87 -5.52 -11.04
C LYS A 13 -30.02 -5.85 -12.00
N GLY A 14 -30.67 -4.84 -12.57
CA GLY A 14 -31.79 -5.01 -13.50
C GLY A 14 -31.42 -5.01 -14.98
N GLU A 15 -30.15 -4.79 -15.33
CA GLU A 15 -29.74 -4.52 -16.70
C GLU A 15 -29.09 -5.73 -17.41
N ASN A 16 -29.62 -6.08 -18.57
CA ASN A 16 -29.18 -7.20 -19.41
C ASN A 16 -28.54 -6.76 -20.73
N ARG A 17 -28.67 -5.48 -21.12
CA ARG A 17 -28.08 -4.94 -22.36
C ARG A 17 -26.58 -4.72 -22.17
N SER A 18 -25.77 -5.51 -22.88
CA SER A 18 -24.29 -5.52 -22.73
C SER A 18 -23.67 -4.12 -22.72
N ASN A 19 -23.95 -3.29 -23.73
CA ASN A 19 -23.30 -1.98 -23.88
C ASN A 19 -23.62 -1.01 -22.73
N TYR A 20 -24.87 -0.99 -22.24
CA TYR A 20 -25.27 -0.12 -21.14
C TYR A 20 -24.75 -0.64 -19.80
N ARG A 21 -24.74 -1.97 -19.64
CA ARG A 21 -24.14 -2.65 -18.50
C ARG A 21 -22.64 -2.35 -18.37
N ASP A 22 -21.92 -2.31 -19.48
CA ASP A 22 -20.49 -1.96 -19.52
C ASP A 22 -20.24 -0.50 -19.13
N ASP A 23 -21.11 0.42 -19.55
CA ASP A 23 -21.05 1.82 -19.15
C ASP A 23 -21.33 2.01 -17.66
N LEU A 24 -22.38 1.38 -17.13
CA LEU A 24 -22.68 1.33 -15.70
C LEU A 24 -21.50 0.80 -14.89
N ASN A 25 -20.88 -0.29 -15.34
CA ASN A 25 -19.69 -0.85 -14.71
C ASN A 25 -18.50 0.14 -14.72
N ARG A 26 -18.30 0.91 -15.80
CA ARG A 26 -17.27 1.96 -15.84
C ARG A 26 -17.55 3.07 -14.82
N ARG A 27 -18.79 3.57 -14.75
CA ARG A 27 -19.20 4.62 -13.81
C ARG A 27 -19.08 4.17 -12.35
N ILE A 28 -19.47 2.93 -12.07
CA ILE A 28 -19.31 2.31 -10.74
C ILE A 28 -17.82 2.26 -10.37
N ARG A 29 -16.94 1.78 -11.26
CA ARG A 29 -15.49 1.76 -11.00
C ARG A 29 -14.92 3.16 -10.80
N ALA A 30 -15.29 4.12 -11.64
CA ALA A 30 -14.85 5.50 -11.52
C ALA A 30 -15.27 6.09 -10.17
N LYS A 31 -16.52 5.90 -9.74
CA LYS A 31 -17.00 6.33 -8.41
C LYS A 31 -16.37 5.56 -7.26
N GLN A 32 -16.04 4.29 -7.43
CA GLN A 32 -15.34 3.50 -6.41
C GLN A 32 -13.89 3.93 -6.24
N ASN A 33 -13.29 4.55 -7.26
CA ASN A 33 -11.93 5.07 -7.26
C ASN A 33 -11.87 6.57 -6.97
N GLU A 34 -13.01 7.25 -6.97
CA GLU A 34 -13.14 8.67 -6.63
C GLU A 34 -12.65 8.89 -5.18
N GLY A 35 -11.54 9.64 -5.02
CA GLY A 35 -10.92 9.89 -3.72
C GLY A 35 -9.94 8.82 -3.23
N LYS A 36 -9.71 7.73 -3.99
CA LYS A 36 -8.64 6.76 -3.71
C LYS A 36 -7.33 7.20 -4.36
N LEU A 37 -6.24 7.03 -3.63
CA LEU A 37 -4.88 7.23 -4.13
C LEU A 37 -4.31 5.94 -4.73
N ASN A 38 -4.74 4.77 -4.25
CA ASN A 38 -4.30 3.45 -4.73
C ASN A 38 -2.77 3.30 -4.74
N LEU A 39 -2.13 3.52 -3.58
CA LEU A 39 -0.68 3.48 -3.44
C LEU A 39 -0.24 2.25 -2.64
N GLU A 40 0.77 1.55 -3.13
CA GLU A 40 1.47 0.51 -2.40
C GLU A 40 2.90 0.98 -2.14
N ILE A 41 3.20 1.26 -0.87
CA ILE A 41 4.47 1.80 -0.43
C ILE A 41 5.21 0.72 0.32
N THR A 42 6.48 0.57 -0.02
CA THR A 42 7.31 -0.48 0.55
C THR A 42 8.58 0.13 1.12
N ILE A 43 8.87 -0.17 2.39
CA ILE A 43 9.97 0.40 3.14
C ILE A 43 10.96 -0.73 3.48
N TRP A 44 12.19 -0.58 3.01
CA TRP A 44 13.31 -1.51 3.22
C TRP A 44 14.47 -0.77 3.88
N GLY A 45 15.20 -1.45 4.75
CA GLY A 45 16.41 -0.91 5.37
C GLY A 45 16.28 -0.63 6.87
N HIS A 46 17.30 0.00 7.43
CA HIS A 46 17.36 0.34 8.85
C HIS A 46 16.91 1.78 9.08
N SER A 47 16.09 1.92 10.12
CA SER A 47 15.60 3.13 10.76
C SER A 47 14.56 3.95 9.99
N LEU A 48 13.29 3.58 10.17
CA LEU A 48 12.23 4.58 10.25
C LEU A 48 12.52 5.43 11.49
N ASP A 49 13.43 6.40 11.41
CA ASP A 49 13.89 7.17 12.56
C ASP A 49 13.27 8.55 12.62
N ILE A 50 13.47 9.24 13.74
CA ILE A 50 13.00 10.60 13.96
C ILE A 50 13.56 11.60 12.92
N SER A 51 14.70 11.30 12.29
CA SER A 51 15.23 12.11 11.19
C SER A 51 14.28 12.17 9.98
N ASP A 52 13.51 11.10 9.75
CA ASP A 52 12.55 10.99 8.64
C ASP A 52 11.12 11.36 9.07
N LYS A 53 10.98 11.98 10.25
CA LYS A 53 9.68 12.26 10.88
C LYS A 53 8.69 12.94 9.95
N ASP A 54 9.11 13.96 9.21
CA ASP A 54 8.21 14.73 8.36
C ASP A 54 7.64 13.86 7.21
N TYR A 55 8.50 13.08 6.55
CA TYR A 55 8.06 12.14 5.51
C TYR A 55 7.15 11.04 6.06
N ILE A 56 7.43 10.55 7.27
CA ILE A 56 6.59 9.56 7.95
C ILE A 56 5.22 10.17 8.27
N LEU A 57 5.15 11.40 8.79
CA LEU A 57 3.87 12.06 9.08
C LEU A 57 3.04 12.26 7.82
N ASP A 58 3.65 12.72 6.73
CA ASP A 58 2.97 12.92 5.46
C ASP A 58 2.45 11.60 4.88
N LEU A 59 3.30 10.57 4.83
CA LEU A 59 2.96 9.25 4.31
C LEU A 59 1.81 8.60 5.09
N PHE A 60 1.86 8.69 6.42
CA PHE A 60 0.80 8.16 7.28
C PHE A 60 -0.39 9.12 7.42
N GLY A 61 -0.36 10.30 6.80
CA GLY A 61 -1.51 11.19 6.61
C GLY A 61 -2.34 10.86 5.36
N LEU A 62 -1.82 10.04 4.44
CA LEU A 62 -2.51 9.72 3.19
C LEU A 62 -3.78 8.88 3.39
N ASN A 63 -3.78 8.00 4.40
CA ASN A 63 -5.01 7.47 4.98
C ASN A 63 -5.24 8.16 6.32
N ASP A 64 -6.45 8.62 6.54
CA ASP A 64 -6.85 9.22 7.82
C ASP A 64 -8.20 8.61 8.23
N ASP A 65 -9.25 9.41 8.37
CA ASP A 65 -10.61 8.92 8.63
C ASP A 65 -11.20 8.06 7.49
N ILE A 66 -10.61 8.16 6.28
CA ILE A 66 -11.09 7.50 5.07
C ILE A 66 -9.97 6.64 4.48
N ASP A 67 -10.29 5.39 4.16
CA ASP A 67 -9.39 4.49 3.42
C ASP A 67 -9.24 4.97 1.97
N ARG A 68 -8.11 5.63 1.67
CA ARG A 68 -7.75 6.04 0.30
C ARG A 68 -7.05 4.93 -0.48
N ASN A 69 -7.08 3.69 0.04
CA ASN A 69 -6.38 2.53 -0.50
C ASN A 69 -4.86 2.73 -0.58
N VAL A 70 -4.29 3.38 0.45
CA VAL A 70 -2.83 3.40 0.65
C VAL A 70 -2.43 2.24 1.54
N ARG A 71 -1.42 1.47 1.14
CA ARG A 71 -0.90 0.31 1.87
C ARG A 71 0.59 0.45 2.05
N VAL A 72 1.07 0.24 3.27
CA VAL A 72 2.48 0.37 3.64
C VAL A 72 2.96 -0.98 4.15
N THR A 73 3.99 -1.51 3.50
CA THR A 73 4.69 -2.72 3.94
C THR A 73 6.09 -2.35 4.39
N VAL A 74 6.40 -2.63 5.66
CA VAL A 74 7.74 -2.45 6.23
C VAL A 74 8.41 -3.82 6.32
N TYR A 75 9.57 -3.94 5.69
CA TYR A 75 10.38 -5.15 5.76
C TYR A 75 11.37 -5.11 6.90
N TYR A 76 11.52 -6.24 7.61
CA TYR A 76 12.45 -6.37 8.73
C TYR A 76 13.36 -7.59 8.55
N PHE A 77 14.62 -7.47 9.00
CA PHE A 77 15.60 -8.54 8.94
C PHE A 77 15.44 -9.57 10.06
N ASN A 78 15.17 -9.11 11.30
CA ASN A 78 14.98 -9.99 12.45
C ASN A 78 13.90 -9.44 13.39
N LYS A 79 13.52 -10.22 14.42
CA LYS A 79 12.48 -9.84 15.39
C LYS A 79 12.83 -8.56 16.14
N THR A 80 14.09 -8.38 16.54
CA THR A 80 14.56 -7.18 17.26
C THR A 80 14.38 -5.93 16.39
N ALA A 81 14.79 -6.00 15.12
CA ALA A 81 14.62 -4.91 14.17
C ALA A 81 13.14 -4.55 13.95
N LYS A 82 12.25 -5.56 13.89
CA LYS A 82 10.81 -5.32 13.84
C LYS A 82 10.33 -4.50 15.03
N PHE A 83 10.75 -4.84 16.25
CA PHE A 83 10.37 -4.09 17.46
C PHE A 83 10.93 -2.67 17.44
N SER A 84 12.18 -2.47 17.01
CA SER A 84 12.76 -1.13 16.87
C SER A 84 11.98 -0.26 15.88
N LEU A 85 11.65 -0.80 14.70
CA LEU A 85 10.87 -0.09 13.69
C LEU A 85 9.47 0.28 14.20
N LEU A 86 8.82 -0.64 14.91
CA LEU A 86 7.51 -0.38 15.52
C LEU A 86 7.60 0.71 16.61
N ASN A 87 8.61 0.64 17.48
CA ASN A 87 8.80 1.64 18.55
C ASN A 87 9.05 3.03 17.98
N ASN A 88 9.83 3.14 16.90
CA ASN A 88 10.07 4.43 16.27
C ASN A 88 8.79 5.00 15.65
N LEU A 89 8.00 4.17 14.95
CA LEU A 89 6.70 4.59 14.43
C LEU A 89 5.76 5.03 15.56
N LEU A 90 5.75 4.33 16.70
CA LEU A 90 4.96 4.72 17.87
C LEU A 90 5.44 6.07 18.44
N ALA A 91 6.74 6.33 18.48
CA ALA A 91 7.30 7.59 18.95
C ALA A 91 6.96 8.77 18.02
N ILE A 92 6.86 8.52 16.71
CA ILE A 92 6.59 9.56 15.70
C ILE A 92 5.10 9.82 15.51
N LEU A 93 4.31 8.76 15.33
CA LEU A 93 2.88 8.83 14.95
C LEU A 93 1.94 8.75 16.16
N GLY A 94 2.45 8.28 17.31
CA GLY A 94 1.63 7.96 18.47
C GLY A 94 0.95 6.59 18.35
N LYS A 95 0.53 6.08 19.51
CA LYS A 95 -0.05 4.75 19.66
C LYS A 95 -1.33 4.56 18.84
N ASP A 96 -2.28 5.49 18.95
CA ASP A 96 -3.62 5.34 18.37
C ASP A 96 -3.56 5.22 16.84
N LYS A 97 -2.72 6.05 16.20
CA LYS A 97 -2.55 6.05 14.75
C LYS A 97 -1.90 4.76 14.25
N VAL A 98 -0.84 4.30 14.90
CA VAL A 98 -0.17 3.03 14.54
C VAL A 98 -1.14 1.86 14.71
N GLU A 99 -1.88 1.80 15.83
CA GLU A 99 -2.86 0.75 16.06
C GLU A 99 -3.98 0.74 15.03
N GLN A 100 -4.53 1.90 14.68
CA GLN A 100 -5.56 2.04 13.64
C GLN A 100 -5.04 1.51 12.30
N TRP A 101 -3.86 1.94 11.89
CA TRP A 101 -3.24 1.51 10.63
C TRP A 101 -2.99 0.01 10.58
N MET A 102 -2.55 -0.60 11.69
CA MET A 102 -2.33 -2.04 11.76
C MET A 102 -3.67 -2.82 11.78
N LYS A 103 -4.66 -2.39 12.56
CA LYS A 103 -5.99 -3.03 12.63
C LYS A 103 -6.70 -3.02 11.27
N ASN A 104 -6.58 -1.91 10.55
CA ASN A 104 -7.17 -1.76 9.21
C ASN A 104 -6.34 -2.44 8.10
N LYS A 105 -5.21 -3.08 8.46
CA LYS A 105 -4.26 -3.70 7.51
C LYS A 105 -3.68 -2.71 6.49
N TRP A 106 -3.62 -1.43 6.84
CA TRP A 106 -2.96 -0.39 6.05
C TRP A 106 -1.45 -0.41 6.27
N LEU A 107 -1.01 -0.78 7.48
CA LEU A 107 0.40 -1.01 7.82
C LEU A 107 0.64 -2.49 8.08
N CYS A 108 1.59 -3.09 7.37
CA CYS A 108 2.02 -4.48 7.55
C CYS A 108 3.53 -4.56 7.77
N PHE A 109 3.97 -5.48 8.63
CA PHE A 109 5.37 -5.85 8.78
C PHE A 109 5.61 -7.23 8.19
N LYS A 110 6.58 -7.36 7.29
CA LYS A 110 6.94 -8.64 6.66
C LYS A 110 8.44 -8.93 6.82
N PRO A 111 8.84 -10.23 6.94
CA PRO A 111 10.25 -10.58 6.88
C PRO A 111 10.80 -10.22 5.49
N ASN A 112 12.06 -9.81 5.44
CA ASN A 112 12.74 -9.47 4.19
C ASN A 112 12.63 -10.66 3.21
N PRO A 113 12.17 -10.47 1.97
CA PRO A 113 12.04 -11.58 1.04
C PRO A 113 13.42 -12.07 0.62
N GLU A 114 13.52 -13.36 0.31
CA GLU A 114 14.73 -13.92 -0.25
C GLU A 114 14.93 -13.38 -1.67
N ILE A 115 15.96 -12.56 -1.88
CA ILE A 115 16.36 -12.12 -3.20
C ILE A 115 17.27 -13.19 -3.79
N LYS A 116 16.76 -13.93 -4.78
CA LYS A 116 17.58 -14.85 -5.59
C LYS A 116 18.21 -14.06 -6.72
N PHE A 117 19.51 -13.81 -6.61
CA PHE A 117 20.28 -13.24 -7.72
C PHE A 117 20.55 -14.36 -8.73
N PHE A 118 19.98 -14.25 -9.92
CA PHE A 118 20.42 -15.06 -11.05
C PHE A 118 21.65 -14.38 -11.62
N ALA A 119 22.84 -14.93 -11.36
CA ALA A 119 24.02 -14.54 -12.10
C ALA A 119 23.76 -14.92 -13.56
N GLN A 120 23.69 -13.93 -14.45
CA GLN A 120 23.93 -14.21 -15.86
C GLN A 120 25.41 -14.57 -15.96
N GLU A 121 25.71 -15.86 -16.09
CA GLU A 121 26.97 -16.28 -16.66
C GLU A 121 26.98 -15.75 -18.09
N SER A 122 27.70 -14.64 -18.32
CA SER A 122 28.05 -14.20 -19.67
C SER A 122 29.04 -15.24 -20.22
N PRO A 123 28.71 -15.99 -21.28
CA PRO A 123 29.72 -16.75 -22.00
C PRO A 123 30.60 -15.76 -22.78
N ASP A 124 31.89 -16.06 -22.83
CA ASP A 124 32.91 -15.46 -23.70
C ASP A 124 33.49 -14.10 -23.29
N VAL A 125 34.57 -14.16 -22.49
CA VAL A 125 35.74 -13.29 -22.66
C VAL A 125 36.98 -14.16 -22.89
N ASP A 126 36.98 -14.93 -23.98
CA ASP A 126 38.19 -15.48 -24.60
C ASP A 126 38.54 -14.61 -25.83
N GLN A 127 39.17 -13.45 -25.63
CA GLN A 127 40.06 -12.73 -26.58
C GLN A 127 40.94 -11.76 -25.75
N ALA A 128 42.26 -11.65 -25.84
CA ALA A 128 43.23 -12.09 -26.84
C ALA A 128 44.62 -12.30 -26.18
N SER A 129 45.43 -13.20 -26.73
CA SER A 129 46.91 -13.23 -26.63
C SER A 129 47.50 -13.01 -28.02
#